data_AF-A0A7C8PT61-F1
#
_entry.id   AF-A0A7C8PT61-F1
#
_cell.length_a   1.000
_cell.length_b   1.000
_cell.length_c   1.000
_cell.angle_alpha   90.00
_cell.angle_beta   90.00
_cell.angle_gamma   90.00
#
_symmetry.space_group_name_H-M   'P 1'
#
loop_
_entity.id
_entity.type
_entity.pdbx_description
1 polymer ?
#
loop_
_entity_poly.entity_id
_entity_poly.type
_entity_poly.pdbx_seq_one_letter_code
_entity_poly.pdbx_strand_id
1 'polypeptide(L)'
;MAASTYLSGPSNGLVDITRKVNKIKKRLVVCCDGTWFSADKGTVNMPSNVARISRLISSEGEKAFTNDKGETETTPVTQIIYYQSGVGTGDVSFVDKRLQGGMGFGLDENVCTAYNFICNNYAEDDEILLFGFSRGAYTARALAGLVMDVGIIPPGEMTKFPEMYGEYKKRQDRQVFQLSDWFKQNGDIVLYQDVKISFVGVWDTVGALGIPESGISSMTGWNKGYQFWDTELHPNIEKAAHALALDEYRGPFTPTLWYHKQQRDHGWNARLIQCWFPGFHGHIGGGTVTGADVNLDETSVDDIALAWMVDQVGHRLTWDAVEIERFVLSYQQQKYIWAEGNLEDSASIAYYPSVMGGWKERTPGRYNHEKTEAEKKIRIHGVPTSEFWGTNEFIHPCVRYRMGLLNCKKPEDLGYTKGYFGKTPKKEYKPWALKTFELPARQAKDDFYWEWRSRDEVKGDVVIREYQIPPTWAQNYHCLGLERRLVPPEIMKELDEGNNYGEAGPIQ
;
A
#
# COMPACT_ATOMS: atom_id res chain seq x y z
N MET A 1 -32.27 -4.02 20.82
CA MET A 1 -32.33 -4.29 22.28
C MET A 1 -32.09 -5.78 22.51
N ALA A 2 -30.86 -6.17 22.81
CA ALA A 2 -30.51 -7.41 23.49
C ALA A 2 -29.03 -7.31 23.87
N ALA A 3 -28.77 -6.69 25.01
CA ALA A 3 -27.48 -6.77 25.70
C ALA A 3 -27.71 -7.50 27.01
N SER A 4 -26.67 -8.18 27.48
CA SER A 4 -26.53 -8.74 28.82
C SER A 4 -27.27 -10.04 29.11
N THR A 5 -26.55 -11.16 28.95
CA THR A 5 -26.61 -12.23 29.94
C THR A 5 -25.33 -13.03 29.83
N TYR A 6 -24.43 -12.91 30.82
CA TYR A 6 -23.54 -13.95 31.33
C TYR A 6 -22.50 -13.31 32.25
N LEU A 7 -22.89 -12.99 33.48
CA LEU A 7 -21.99 -12.84 34.63
C LEU A 7 -22.83 -12.95 35.91
N SER A 8 -22.90 -14.15 36.49
CA SER A 8 -23.40 -14.34 37.86
C SER A 8 -22.64 -15.48 38.53
N GLY A 9 -21.48 -15.15 39.11
CA GLY A 9 -20.76 -15.95 40.12
C GLY A 9 -20.64 -15.14 41.41
N PRO A 10 -20.49 -15.78 42.58
CA PRO A 10 -20.67 -15.12 43.87
C PRO A 10 -19.55 -14.12 44.18
N SER A 11 -19.99 -12.98 44.68
CA SER A 11 -19.25 -11.78 45.06
C SER A 11 -18.13 -12.05 46.07
N ASN A 12 -16.89 -11.81 45.65
CA ASN A 12 -15.77 -11.48 46.55
C ASN A 12 -14.96 -10.33 45.96
N GLY A 13 -15.21 -9.12 46.46
CA GLY A 13 -14.18 -8.08 46.62
C GLY A 13 -13.49 -7.48 45.38
N LEU A 14 -14.08 -7.49 44.19
CA LEU A 14 -13.56 -6.68 43.09
C LEU A 14 -14.19 -5.28 43.14
N VAL A 15 -13.34 -4.28 43.35
CA VAL A 15 -13.67 -2.86 43.16
C VAL A 15 -14.36 -2.73 41.80
N ASP A 16 -15.56 -2.17 41.77
CA ASP A 16 -16.26 -1.84 40.53
C ASP A 16 -15.50 -0.70 39.83
N ILE A 17 -14.55 -1.06 38.97
CA ILE A 17 -13.73 -0.13 38.17
C ILE A 17 -14.48 0.29 36.90
N THR A 18 -15.79 0.05 36.78
CA THR A 18 -16.60 0.60 35.67
C THR A 18 -16.89 2.09 35.88
N ARG A 19 -15.83 2.89 36.05
CA ARG A 19 -15.87 4.21 35.41
C ARG A 19 -16.03 3.90 33.92
N LYS A 20 -17.26 4.08 33.41
CA LYS A 20 -17.50 4.41 32.00
C LYS A 20 -16.72 5.69 31.70
N VAL A 21 -15.40 5.56 31.59
CA VAL A 21 -14.59 6.55 30.89
C VAL A 21 -15.15 6.48 29.48
N ASN A 22 -15.76 7.57 29.01
CA ASN A 22 -16.01 7.73 27.59
C ASN A 22 -14.65 7.62 26.93
N LYS A 23 -14.32 6.40 26.47
CA LYS A 23 -13.01 6.09 25.94
C LYS A 23 -12.97 6.80 24.60
N ILE A 24 -12.23 7.91 24.55
CA ILE A 24 -11.99 8.63 23.32
C ILE A 24 -11.42 7.60 22.33
N LYS A 25 -12.12 7.37 21.23
CA LYS A 25 -11.68 6.45 20.19
C LYS A 25 -10.36 6.97 19.62
N LYS A 26 -9.50 6.06 19.19
CA LYS A 26 -8.16 6.41 18.66
C LYS A 26 -7.97 5.81 17.28
N ARG A 27 -7.06 6.42 16.53
CA ARG A 27 -6.50 5.89 15.29
C ARG A 27 -5.08 5.46 15.57
N LEU A 28 -4.80 4.17 15.46
CA LEU A 28 -3.45 3.61 15.53
C LEU A 28 -2.88 3.57 14.12
N VAL A 29 -1.87 4.40 13.86
CA VAL A 29 -1.22 4.48 12.55
C VAL A 29 0.16 3.84 12.63
N VAL A 30 0.36 2.76 11.89
CA VAL A 30 1.62 2.00 11.85
C VAL A 30 2.29 2.23 10.51
N CYS A 31 3.48 2.81 10.51
CA CYS A 31 4.27 3.15 9.34
C CYS A 31 5.56 2.32 9.31
N CYS A 32 5.64 1.31 8.44
CA CYS A 32 6.78 0.39 8.30
C CYS A 32 7.63 0.74 7.07
N ASP A 33 8.86 1.21 7.28
CA ASP A 33 9.73 1.67 6.19
C ASP A 33 10.44 0.52 5.44
N GLY A 34 10.93 0.81 4.23
CA GLY A 34 11.72 -0.10 3.43
C GLY A 34 13.12 -0.32 4.01
N THR A 35 13.73 -1.46 3.74
CA THR A 35 15.11 -1.76 4.20
C THR A 35 16.09 -0.69 3.76
N TRP A 36 17.04 -0.38 4.64
CA TRP A 36 18.05 0.67 4.47
C TRP A 36 17.51 2.09 4.59
N PHE A 37 16.19 2.27 4.73
CA PHE A 37 15.59 3.57 5.02
C PHE A 37 15.36 3.72 6.51
N SER A 38 15.91 4.82 7.04
CA SER A 38 15.73 5.20 8.43
C SER A 38 15.67 6.69 8.57
N ALA A 39 14.49 7.22 8.84
CA ALA A 39 14.31 8.65 9.01
C ALA A 39 14.57 9.12 10.47
N ASP A 40 14.92 8.18 11.37
CA ASP A 40 15.06 8.36 12.82
C ASP A 40 16.48 8.10 13.36
N LYS A 41 17.45 7.72 12.52
CA LYS A 41 18.82 7.33 12.97
C LYS A 41 19.86 8.44 12.92
N GLY A 42 19.45 9.70 12.73
CA GLY A 42 20.35 10.86 12.74
C GLY A 42 21.34 10.93 11.57
N THR A 43 21.24 10.04 10.60
CA THR A 43 21.97 10.08 9.33
C THR A 43 21.25 10.98 8.33
N VAL A 44 21.98 11.83 7.61
CA VAL A 44 21.41 12.58 6.49
C VAL A 44 20.88 11.57 5.47
N ASN A 45 19.60 11.61 5.14
CA ASN A 45 19.01 10.88 4.02
C ASN A 45 17.77 11.60 3.51
N MET A 46 17.39 11.32 2.27
CA MET A 46 16.07 11.71 1.79
C MET A 46 15.05 10.74 2.41
N PRO A 47 13.99 11.24 3.07
CA PRO A 47 13.01 10.39 3.71
C PRO A 47 12.17 9.65 2.66
N SER A 48 11.81 8.40 2.95
CA SER A 48 10.83 7.67 2.14
C SER A 48 9.42 8.28 2.29
N ASN A 49 8.51 7.92 1.41
CA ASN A 49 7.10 8.27 1.49
C ASN A 49 6.43 7.73 2.76
N VAL A 50 6.95 6.65 3.38
CA VAL A 50 6.48 6.17 4.69
C VAL A 50 6.85 7.16 5.80
N ALA A 51 8.09 7.63 5.82
CA ALA A 51 8.54 8.64 6.77
C ALA A 51 7.88 10.00 6.52
N ARG A 52 7.63 10.34 5.26
CA ARG A 52 6.96 11.59 4.89
C ARG A 52 5.49 11.56 5.28
N ILE A 53 4.74 10.51 4.95
CA ILE A 53 3.32 10.43 5.31
C ILE A 53 3.15 10.46 6.83
N SER A 54 4.02 9.81 7.60
CA SER A 54 3.94 9.85 9.07
C SER A 54 4.13 11.24 9.65
N ARG A 55 4.84 12.14 8.94
CA ARG A 55 5.06 13.54 9.34
C ARG A 55 3.94 14.47 8.88
N LEU A 56 3.10 14.05 7.93
CA LEU A 56 1.94 14.83 7.45
C LEU A 56 0.70 14.63 8.32
N ILE A 57 0.68 13.62 9.20
CA ILE A 57 -0.48 13.28 10.03
C ILE A 57 -0.50 14.18 11.26
N SER A 58 -1.65 14.80 11.54
CA SER A 58 -1.84 15.56 12.78
C SER A 58 -1.95 14.62 13.99
N SER A 59 -1.52 15.04 15.18
CA SER A 59 -1.70 14.21 16.39
C SER A 59 -3.16 14.07 16.81
N GLU A 60 -4.01 14.99 16.38
CA GLU A 60 -5.44 15.05 16.70
C GLU A 60 -6.25 15.11 15.41
N GLY A 61 -7.45 14.57 15.46
CA GLY A 61 -8.37 14.61 14.35
C GLY A 61 -9.81 14.64 14.81
N GLU A 62 -10.70 14.58 13.84
CA GLU A 62 -12.12 14.46 14.06
C GLU A 62 -12.68 13.23 13.34
N LYS A 63 -13.68 12.62 13.96
CA LYS A 63 -14.49 11.56 13.35
C LYS A 63 -15.93 12.05 13.25
N ALA A 64 -16.41 12.17 12.02
CA ALA A 64 -17.79 12.46 11.74
C ALA A 64 -18.66 11.20 11.93
N PHE A 65 -19.85 11.37 12.51
CA PHE A 65 -20.88 10.34 12.60
C PHE A 65 -22.25 10.97 12.42
N THR A 66 -23.19 10.21 11.88
CA THR A 66 -24.58 10.65 11.74
C THR A 66 -25.34 10.21 12.98
N ASN A 67 -25.97 11.17 13.68
CA ASN A 67 -26.79 10.88 14.85
C ASN A 67 -28.17 10.31 14.44
N ASP A 68 -28.96 9.88 15.41
CA ASP A 68 -30.30 9.29 15.17
C ASP A 68 -31.29 10.25 14.48
N LYS A 69 -30.96 11.54 14.40
CA LYS A 69 -31.76 12.57 13.73
C LYS A 69 -31.30 12.84 12.29
N GLY A 70 -30.28 12.13 11.81
CA GLY A 70 -29.69 12.36 10.49
C GLY A 70 -28.71 13.54 10.43
N GLU A 71 -28.32 14.11 11.57
CA GLU A 71 -27.38 15.23 11.63
C GLU A 71 -25.95 14.69 11.76
N THR A 72 -24.99 15.32 11.06
CA THR A 72 -23.57 14.98 11.19
C THR A 72 -22.98 15.69 12.40
N GLU A 73 -22.51 14.91 13.37
CA GLU A 73 -21.74 15.38 14.52
C GLU A 73 -20.28 14.93 14.38
N THR A 74 -19.35 15.66 15.00
CA THR A 74 -17.94 15.29 15.05
C THR A 74 -17.48 15.03 16.48
N THR A 75 -16.66 14.00 16.66
CA THR A 75 -15.96 13.74 17.93
C THR A 75 -14.46 13.83 17.74
N PRO A 76 -13.72 14.40 18.70
CA PRO A 76 -12.26 14.37 18.65
C PRO A 76 -11.74 12.94 18.72
N VAL A 77 -10.71 12.65 17.94
CA VAL A 77 -10.04 11.34 17.87
C VAL A 77 -8.53 11.57 17.94
N THR A 78 -7.84 10.84 18.82
CA THR A 78 -6.38 10.91 18.89
C THR A 78 -5.77 10.02 17.80
N GLN A 79 -4.75 10.51 17.11
CA GLN A 79 -4.04 9.75 16.07
C GLN A 79 -2.65 9.39 16.59
N ILE A 80 -2.48 8.15 17.04
CA ILE A 80 -1.21 7.65 17.60
C ILE A 80 -0.38 7.07 16.45
N ILE A 81 0.74 7.73 16.17
CA ILE A 81 1.63 7.38 15.06
C ILE A 81 2.79 6.55 15.59
N TYR A 82 3.00 5.38 14.99
CA TYR A 82 4.15 4.52 15.19
C TYR A 82 4.94 4.42 13.88
N TYR A 83 6.18 4.89 13.89
CA TYR A 83 7.10 4.74 12.76
C TYR A 83 8.18 3.73 13.12
N GLN A 84 8.42 2.80 12.20
CA GLN A 84 9.44 1.78 12.30
C GLN A 84 10.34 1.83 11.07
N SER A 85 11.63 2.06 11.31
CA SER A 85 12.66 2.01 10.27
C SER A 85 12.82 0.61 9.70
N GLY A 86 13.25 0.53 8.44
CA GLY A 86 13.36 -0.74 7.76
C GLY A 86 14.47 -1.63 8.31
N VAL A 87 14.41 -2.92 7.96
CA VAL A 87 15.46 -3.90 8.31
C VAL A 87 16.85 -3.39 7.88
N GLY A 88 17.89 -3.68 8.67
CA GLY A 88 19.29 -3.38 8.32
C GLY A 88 19.77 -1.94 8.60
N THR A 89 18.96 -1.10 9.25
CA THR A 89 19.31 0.29 9.60
C THR A 89 20.04 0.44 10.94
N GLY A 90 20.39 -0.66 11.61
CA GLY A 90 21.16 -0.65 12.86
C GLY A 90 22.68 -0.53 12.64
N ASP A 91 23.42 -0.34 13.74
CA ASP A 91 24.91 -0.33 13.80
C ASP A 91 25.49 -1.74 13.62
N VAL A 92 25.27 -2.32 12.45
CA VAL A 92 25.84 -3.60 12.02
C VAL A 92 26.83 -3.39 10.88
N SER A 93 27.87 -4.23 10.81
CA SER A 93 28.95 -4.13 9.83
C SER A 93 28.43 -4.19 8.39
N PHE A 94 29.12 -3.56 7.43
CA PHE A 94 28.71 -3.52 6.01
C PHE A 94 28.46 -4.93 5.39
N VAL A 95 29.17 -5.94 5.87
CA VAL A 95 29.03 -7.34 5.43
C VAL A 95 27.78 -7.98 6.04
N ASP A 96 27.52 -7.75 7.33
CA ASP A 96 26.30 -8.22 8.01
C ASP A 96 25.05 -7.53 7.49
N LYS A 97 25.17 -6.24 7.15
CA LYS A 97 24.16 -5.44 6.47
C LYS A 97 23.71 -6.09 5.16
N ARG A 98 24.66 -6.60 4.35
CA ARG A 98 24.36 -7.29 3.08
C ARG A 98 23.78 -8.69 3.30
N LEU A 99 24.17 -9.38 4.38
CA LEU A 99 23.64 -10.68 4.77
C LEU A 99 22.22 -10.59 5.37
N GLN A 100 21.96 -9.66 6.29
CA GLN A 100 20.64 -9.37 6.88
C GLN A 100 19.68 -8.73 5.86
N GLY A 101 20.20 -7.95 4.92
CA GLY A 101 19.43 -7.43 3.79
C GLY A 101 19.04 -8.51 2.76
N GLY A 102 19.58 -9.72 2.84
CA GLY A 102 19.29 -10.85 1.94
C GLY A 102 18.72 -12.09 2.63
N MET A 103 18.81 -12.20 3.95
CA MET A 103 18.25 -13.29 4.76
C MET A 103 17.12 -12.68 5.60
N GLY A 104 15.89 -13.18 5.54
CA GLY A 104 14.68 -12.63 6.21
C GLY A 104 14.73 -12.41 7.74
N PHE A 105 15.90 -12.54 8.37
CA PHE A 105 16.21 -12.10 9.72
C PHE A 105 15.94 -10.59 9.87
N GLY A 106 14.84 -10.25 10.54
CA GLY A 106 14.42 -8.87 10.84
C GLY A 106 12.98 -8.53 10.43
N LEU A 107 12.41 -9.24 9.45
CA LEU A 107 11.01 -9.02 9.04
C LEU A 107 10.03 -9.47 10.12
N ASP A 108 10.27 -10.65 10.70
CA ASP A 108 9.50 -11.17 11.83
C ASP A 108 9.59 -10.23 13.04
N GLU A 109 10.78 -9.74 13.36
CA GLU A 109 10.99 -8.79 14.45
C GLU A 109 10.19 -7.50 14.23
N ASN A 110 10.16 -7.01 12.99
CA ASN A 110 9.39 -5.83 12.64
C ASN A 110 7.88 -6.05 12.84
N VAL A 111 7.34 -7.19 12.36
CA VAL A 111 5.93 -7.58 12.57
C VAL A 111 5.62 -7.72 14.05
N CYS A 112 6.45 -8.43 14.81
CA CYS A 112 6.27 -8.63 16.26
C CYS A 112 6.26 -7.29 17.02
N THR A 113 7.17 -6.38 16.68
CA THR A 113 7.28 -5.07 17.35
C THR A 113 6.07 -4.19 17.04
N ALA A 114 5.64 -4.16 15.77
CA ALA A 114 4.46 -3.40 15.37
C ALA A 114 3.16 -3.99 15.96
N TYR A 115 3.05 -5.32 16.02
CA TYR A 115 1.93 -5.99 16.69
C TYR A 115 1.91 -5.69 18.18
N ASN A 116 3.07 -5.71 18.87
CA ASN A 116 3.16 -5.30 20.26
C ASN A 116 2.72 -3.83 20.48
N PHE A 117 3.04 -2.92 19.55
CA PHE A 117 2.51 -1.56 19.60
C PHE A 117 0.98 -1.54 19.55
N ILE A 118 0.37 -2.32 18.64
CA ILE A 118 -1.10 -2.43 18.54
C ILE A 118 -1.67 -2.99 19.85
N CYS A 119 -1.13 -4.10 20.38
CA CYS A 119 -1.62 -4.70 21.63
C CYS A 119 -1.64 -3.71 22.79
N ASN A 120 -0.58 -2.91 22.96
CA ASN A 120 -0.44 -1.95 24.05
C ASN A 120 -1.38 -0.75 23.95
N ASN A 121 -1.86 -0.41 22.76
CA ASN A 121 -2.60 0.84 22.53
C ASN A 121 -4.07 0.62 22.11
N TYR A 122 -4.42 -0.57 21.62
CA TYR A 122 -5.74 -0.88 21.10
C TYR A 122 -6.78 -1.04 22.19
N ALA A 123 -7.94 -0.47 21.92
CA ALA A 123 -9.19 -0.66 22.62
C ALA A 123 -10.28 -1.02 21.60
N GLU A 124 -11.37 -1.61 22.09
CA GLU A 124 -12.55 -1.89 21.28
C GLU A 124 -12.98 -0.64 20.47
N ASP A 125 -13.26 -0.86 19.19
CA ASP A 125 -13.58 0.15 18.17
C ASP A 125 -12.49 1.18 17.80
N ASP A 126 -11.24 1.03 18.25
CA ASP A 126 -10.15 1.84 17.69
C ASP A 126 -9.91 1.49 16.21
N GLU A 127 -9.47 2.48 15.43
CA GLU A 127 -9.20 2.31 14.00
C GLU A 127 -7.71 2.00 13.79
N ILE A 128 -7.39 1.01 12.95
CA ILE A 128 -6.01 0.67 12.60
C ILE A 128 -5.75 1.04 11.14
N LEU A 129 -4.67 1.79 10.90
CA LEU A 129 -4.21 2.15 9.57
C LEU A 129 -2.74 1.74 9.42
N LEU A 130 -2.43 1.05 8.33
CA LEU A 130 -1.12 0.47 8.09
C LEU A 130 -0.51 1.04 6.82
N PHE A 131 0.72 1.49 6.90
CA PHE A 131 1.49 2.01 5.79
C PHE A 131 2.81 1.27 5.65
N GLY A 132 3.26 1.05 4.42
CA GLY A 132 4.62 0.56 4.23
C GLY A 132 5.17 0.65 2.82
N PHE A 133 6.49 0.62 2.71
CA PHE A 133 7.20 0.64 1.44
C PHE A 133 8.10 -0.59 1.32
N SER A 134 8.16 -1.22 0.13
CA SER A 134 9.09 -2.30 -0.16
C SER A 134 8.89 -3.52 0.76
N ARG A 135 9.90 -3.89 1.55
CA ARG A 135 9.78 -4.86 2.64
C ARG A 135 8.97 -4.36 3.84
N GLY A 136 8.94 -3.06 4.10
CA GLY A 136 8.00 -2.48 5.07
C GLY A 136 6.54 -2.63 4.62
N ALA A 137 6.28 -2.62 3.32
CA ALA A 137 4.96 -2.96 2.79
C ALA A 137 4.61 -4.44 3.03
N TYR A 138 5.59 -5.35 2.94
CA TYR A 138 5.41 -6.73 3.38
C TYR A 138 5.03 -6.78 4.86
N THR A 139 5.79 -6.10 5.73
CA THR A 139 5.50 -6.03 7.18
C THR A 139 4.09 -5.52 7.46
N ALA A 140 3.68 -4.41 6.83
CA ALA A 140 2.34 -3.85 7.01
C ALA A 140 1.23 -4.83 6.61
N ARG A 141 1.40 -5.54 5.48
CA ARG A 141 0.43 -6.55 5.02
C ARG A 141 0.41 -7.79 5.92
N ALA A 142 1.58 -8.29 6.33
CA ALA A 142 1.69 -9.43 7.22
C ALA A 142 1.08 -9.13 8.60
N LEU A 143 1.29 -7.90 9.11
CA LEU A 143 0.67 -7.41 10.33
C LEU A 143 -0.86 -7.34 10.19
N ALA A 144 -1.36 -6.85 9.05
CA ALA A 144 -2.79 -6.84 8.77
C ALA A 144 -3.38 -8.26 8.86
N GLY A 145 -2.77 -9.22 8.17
CA GLY A 145 -3.19 -10.63 8.20
C GLY A 145 -3.18 -11.19 9.62
N LEU A 146 -2.10 -10.97 10.37
CA LEU A 146 -1.99 -11.43 11.76
C LEU A 146 -3.13 -10.88 12.64
N VAL A 147 -3.39 -9.57 12.57
CA VAL A 147 -4.45 -8.92 13.36
C VAL A 147 -5.84 -9.44 13.00
N MET A 148 -6.12 -9.69 11.72
CA MET A 148 -7.44 -10.14 11.28
C MET A 148 -7.67 -11.64 11.49
N ASP A 149 -6.64 -12.47 11.29
CA ASP A 149 -6.75 -13.92 11.41
C ASP A 149 -6.74 -14.36 12.88
N VAL A 150 -5.88 -13.77 13.70
CA VAL A 150 -5.73 -14.11 15.12
C VAL A 150 -6.61 -13.24 16.01
N GLY A 151 -6.70 -11.94 15.72
CA GLY A 151 -7.16 -10.93 16.65
C GLY A 151 -6.00 -10.21 17.35
N ILE A 152 -6.32 -9.37 18.35
CA ILE A 152 -5.34 -8.65 19.16
C ILE A 152 -5.32 -9.25 20.56
N ILE A 153 -4.13 -9.67 21.00
CA ILE A 153 -3.91 -10.21 22.34
C ILE A 153 -3.82 -9.07 23.37
N PRO A 154 -4.48 -9.17 24.54
CA PRO A 154 -4.34 -8.17 25.58
C PRO A 154 -2.88 -7.99 26.03
N PRO A 155 -2.46 -6.78 26.43
CA PRO A 155 -1.07 -6.51 26.84
C PRO A 155 -0.53 -7.48 27.90
N GLY A 156 -1.35 -7.83 28.89
CA GLY A 156 -0.96 -8.76 29.97
C GLY A 156 -0.67 -10.18 29.49
N GLU A 157 -1.19 -10.56 28.34
CA GLU A 157 -1.10 -11.92 27.78
C GLU A 157 -0.02 -12.02 26.69
N MET A 158 0.71 -10.94 26.39
CA MET A 158 1.80 -10.93 25.40
C MET A 158 2.92 -11.94 25.69
N THR A 159 2.99 -12.51 26.90
CA THR A 159 3.91 -13.63 27.22
C THR A 159 3.63 -14.88 26.37
N LYS A 160 2.40 -15.06 25.90
CA LYS A 160 1.97 -16.17 25.04
C LYS A 160 2.16 -15.91 23.54
N PHE A 161 2.50 -14.67 23.18
CA PHE A 161 2.68 -14.27 21.79
C PHE A 161 3.71 -15.10 21.01
N PRO A 162 4.90 -15.47 21.54
CA PRO A 162 5.88 -16.24 20.78
C PRO A 162 5.34 -17.61 20.32
N GLU A 163 4.58 -18.29 21.19
CA GLU A 163 3.95 -19.58 20.88
C GLU A 163 2.83 -19.41 19.85
N MET A 164 2.00 -18.38 20.04
CA MET A 164 0.91 -18.02 19.12
C MET A 164 1.44 -17.71 17.72
N TYR A 165 2.44 -16.82 17.62
CA TYR A 165 3.04 -16.41 16.35
C TYR A 165 3.78 -17.56 15.68
N GLY A 166 4.44 -18.41 16.47
CA GLY A 166 5.05 -19.65 16.00
C GLY A 166 4.03 -20.58 15.36
N GLU A 167 2.85 -20.72 15.96
CA GLU A 167 1.75 -21.52 15.41
C GLU A 167 1.13 -20.87 14.17
N TYR A 168 0.92 -19.55 14.19
CA TYR A 168 0.42 -18.78 13.05
C TYR A 168 1.29 -18.99 11.79
N LYS A 169 2.62 -18.96 11.95
CA LYS A 169 3.55 -19.16 10.82
C LYS A 169 3.61 -20.59 10.28
N LYS A 170 3.16 -21.60 11.03
CA LYS A 170 3.12 -23.00 10.55
C LYS A 170 1.95 -23.26 9.60
N ARG A 171 0.98 -22.35 9.55
CA ARG A 171 -0.27 -22.53 8.80
C ARG A 171 0.04 -22.47 7.32
N GLN A 172 0.01 -23.64 6.68
CA GLN A 172 0.17 -23.80 5.24
C GLN A 172 -1.19 -23.86 4.53
N ASP A 173 -2.26 -23.99 5.30
CA ASP A 173 -3.64 -24.07 4.82
C ASP A 173 -4.42 -22.82 5.23
N ARG A 174 -5.38 -22.44 4.38
CA ARG A 174 -6.37 -21.38 4.66
C ARG A 174 -7.35 -21.77 5.79
N GLN A 175 -6.92 -22.59 6.74
CA GLN A 175 -7.71 -22.94 7.90
C GLN A 175 -7.93 -21.67 8.76
N VAL A 176 -8.99 -21.67 9.56
CA VAL A 176 -9.34 -20.59 10.49
C VAL A 176 -8.47 -20.70 11.76
N PHE A 177 -7.78 -19.62 12.19
CA PHE A 177 -6.76 -19.66 13.27
C PHE A 177 -7.29 -20.22 14.58
N GLN A 178 -8.57 -19.95 14.82
CA GLN A 178 -9.33 -20.37 15.96
C GLN A 178 -9.48 -21.92 16.05
N LEU A 179 -9.10 -22.66 15.00
CA LEU A 179 -9.05 -24.13 15.00
C LEU A 179 -7.67 -24.71 15.33
N SER A 180 -6.64 -23.87 15.50
CA SER A 180 -5.29 -24.29 15.87
C SER A 180 -5.23 -24.89 17.28
N ASP A 181 -4.20 -25.70 17.54
CA ASP A 181 -4.00 -26.29 18.86
C ASP A 181 -3.65 -25.24 19.90
N TRP A 182 -2.93 -24.18 19.50
CA TRP A 182 -2.67 -23.04 20.39
C TRP A 182 -3.97 -22.38 20.85
N PHE A 183 -4.90 -22.11 19.93
CA PHE A 183 -6.18 -21.47 20.29
C PHE A 183 -7.04 -22.36 21.19
N LYS A 184 -7.08 -23.67 20.94
CA LYS A 184 -7.80 -24.63 21.81
C LYS A 184 -7.21 -24.70 23.22
N GLN A 185 -5.88 -24.60 23.35
CA GLN A 185 -5.18 -24.70 24.64
C GLN A 185 -5.20 -23.38 25.43
N ASN A 186 -5.38 -22.25 24.76
CA ASN A 186 -5.38 -20.90 25.37
C ASN A 186 -6.72 -20.19 25.17
N GLY A 187 -7.83 -20.95 25.08
CA GLY A 187 -9.17 -20.40 24.84
C GLY A 187 -9.74 -19.56 25.99
N ASP A 188 -9.05 -19.55 27.13
CA ASP A 188 -9.29 -18.65 28.27
C ASP A 188 -8.79 -17.22 28.04
N ILE A 189 -7.88 -17.01 27.07
CA ILE A 189 -7.41 -15.69 26.68
C ILE A 189 -8.49 -14.97 25.88
N VAL A 190 -8.98 -13.85 26.41
CA VAL A 190 -9.96 -13.00 25.72
C VAL A 190 -9.25 -12.09 24.72
N LEU A 191 -9.14 -12.56 23.48
CA LEU A 191 -8.64 -11.77 22.35
C LEU A 191 -9.68 -10.75 21.88
N TYR A 192 -9.25 -9.60 21.37
CA TYR A 192 -10.09 -8.80 20.50
C TYR A 192 -10.20 -9.49 19.14
N GLN A 193 -11.36 -10.05 18.83
CA GLN A 193 -11.62 -10.75 17.58
C GLN A 193 -12.35 -9.84 16.57
N ASP A 194 -12.46 -10.30 15.32
CA ASP A 194 -13.15 -9.59 14.23
C ASP A 194 -12.66 -8.14 14.03
N VAL A 195 -11.38 -7.91 14.31
CA VAL A 195 -10.75 -6.59 14.19
C VAL A 195 -10.74 -6.17 12.72
N LYS A 196 -11.16 -4.93 12.48
CA LYS A 196 -11.13 -4.30 11.16
C LYS A 196 -9.89 -3.44 10.99
N ILE A 197 -9.32 -3.48 9.79
CA ILE A 197 -8.26 -2.55 9.37
C ILE A 197 -8.90 -1.51 8.47
N SER A 198 -8.87 -0.24 8.90
CA SER A 198 -9.55 0.84 8.17
C SER A 198 -8.84 1.19 6.86
N PHE A 199 -7.51 1.09 6.85
CA PHE A 199 -6.73 1.36 5.64
C PHE A 199 -5.41 0.60 5.60
N VAL A 200 -5.05 0.06 4.43
CA VAL A 200 -3.69 -0.41 4.14
C VAL A 200 -3.14 0.29 2.90
N GLY A 201 -2.15 1.17 3.10
CA GLY A 201 -1.50 1.93 2.04
C GLY A 201 -0.07 1.46 1.82
N VAL A 202 0.25 0.94 0.65
CA VAL A 202 1.59 0.42 0.37
C VAL A 202 2.22 1.00 -0.89
N TRP A 203 3.52 1.25 -0.82
CA TRP A 203 4.36 1.54 -1.98
C TRP A 203 5.15 0.29 -2.34
N ASP A 204 4.98 -0.17 -3.56
CA ASP A 204 5.75 -1.18 -4.27
C ASP A 204 6.15 -2.39 -3.41
N THR A 205 5.16 -3.13 -2.89
CA THR A 205 5.42 -4.37 -2.13
C THR A 205 6.25 -5.34 -2.95
N VAL A 206 7.39 -5.76 -2.39
CA VAL A 206 8.28 -6.77 -2.96
C VAL A 206 8.56 -7.87 -1.95
N GLY A 207 8.98 -9.04 -2.43
CA GLY A 207 9.51 -10.09 -1.54
C GLY A 207 8.48 -11.05 -0.96
N ALA A 208 7.43 -11.43 -1.70
CA ALA A 208 6.48 -12.49 -1.30
C ALA A 208 7.08 -13.89 -1.09
N LEU A 209 8.38 -14.06 -1.27
CA LEU A 209 9.11 -15.30 -0.95
C LEU A 209 10.06 -15.11 0.25
N GLY A 210 10.00 -13.99 0.97
CA GLY A 210 10.89 -13.65 2.09
C GLY A 210 12.33 -13.30 1.69
N ILE A 211 12.87 -13.96 0.67
CA ILE A 211 14.25 -13.82 0.17
C ILE A 211 14.22 -14.02 -1.36
N PRO A 212 14.90 -13.17 -2.17
CA PRO A 212 15.02 -13.41 -3.61
C PRO A 212 15.58 -14.81 -3.90
N GLU A 213 15.00 -15.50 -4.88
CA GLU A 213 15.47 -16.80 -5.33
C GLU A 213 16.94 -16.70 -5.77
N SER A 214 17.85 -17.06 -4.87
CA SER A 214 19.19 -17.51 -5.24
C SER A 214 19.15 -19.03 -5.35
N GLY A 215 20.02 -19.63 -6.17
CA GLY A 215 20.09 -21.09 -6.34
C GLY A 215 20.18 -21.86 -5.02
N ILE A 216 20.71 -21.24 -3.96
CA ILE A 216 20.84 -21.83 -2.62
C ILE A 216 19.49 -21.86 -1.85
N SER A 217 18.64 -20.85 -2.01
CA SER A 217 17.33 -20.76 -1.34
C SER A 217 16.33 -21.80 -1.85
N SER A 218 16.38 -22.12 -3.15
CA SER A 218 15.56 -23.17 -3.77
C SER A 218 15.88 -24.59 -3.25
N MET A 219 17.10 -24.83 -2.77
CA MET A 219 17.55 -26.14 -2.30
C MET A 219 17.20 -26.44 -0.84
N THR A 220 16.98 -25.42 0.01
CA THR A 220 16.83 -25.60 1.47
C THR A 220 15.40 -25.50 1.98
N GLY A 221 14.44 -25.08 1.14
CA GLY A 221 13.02 -24.98 1.52
C GLY A 221 12.71 -23.94 2.60
N TRP A 222 13.68 -23.09 2.96
CA TRP A 222 13.62 -22.17 4.08
C TRP A 222 12.63 -21.00 3.89
N ASN A 223 12.32 -20.64 2.63
CA ASN A 223 11.39 -19.58 2.29
C ASN A 223 9.91 -19.90 2.57
N LYS A 224 9.56 -21.17 2.85
CA LYS A 224 8.15 -21.58 3.05
C LYS A 224 7.43 -20.84 4.18
N GLY A 225 8.13 -20.43 5.25
CA GLY A 225 7.52 -19.67 6.35
C GLY A 225 7.23 -18.19 6.05
N TYR A 226 7.74 -17.66 4.94
CA TYR A 226 7.64 -16.25 4.54
C TYR A 226 6.92 -16.06 3.19
N GLN A 227 6.30 -17.12 2.67
CA GLN A 227 5.43 -16.99 1.52
C GLN A 227 4.15 -16.30 1.96
N PHE A 228 3.70 -15.28 1.22
CA PHE A 228 2.33 -14.79 1.40
C PHE A 228 1.38 -15.93 1.05
N TRP A 229 0.90 -16.63 2.07
CA TRP A 229 -0.16 -17.62 1.90
C TRP A 229 -1.48 -16.95 1.54
N ASP A 230 -1.62 -15.65 1.87
CA ASP A 230 -2.75 -14.85 1.49
C ASP A 230 -2.33 -13.54 0.77
N THR A 231 -2.36 -13.58 -0.55
CA THR A 231 -2.31 -12.37 -1.39
C THR A 231 -3.71 -11.83 -1.67
N GLU A 232 -4.74 -12.40 -1.03
CA GLU A 232 -6.11 -11.89 -1.09
C GLU A 232 -6.27 -10.63 -0.24
N LEU A 233 -7.10 -9.73 -0.74
CA LEU A 233 -7.71 -8.66 0.03
C LEU A 233 -8.66 -9.28 1.06
N HIS A 234 -8.25 -9.31 2.32
CA HIS A 234 -9.08 -9.81 3.42
C HIS A 234 -10.40 -8.98 3.55
N PRO A 235 -11.55 -9.61 3.87
CA PRO A 235 -12.83 -8.92 4.01
C PRO A 235 -12.87 -7.83 5.09
N ASN A 236 -12.07 -7.97 6.15
CA ASN A 236 -11.99 -6.98 7.24
C ASN A 236 -11.09 -5.78 6.93
N ILE A 237 -10.52 -5.69 5.73
CA ILE A 237 -9.85 -4.48 5.24
C ILE A 237 -10.86 -3.60 4.51
N GLU A 238 -11.12 -2.42 5.05
CA GLU A 238 -12.11 -1.47 4.51
C GLU A 238 -11.65 -0.81 3.21
N LYS A 239 -10.35 -0.46 3.11
CA LYS A 239 -9.73 0.03 1.87
C LYS A 239 -8.24 -0.30 1.82
N ALA A 240 -7.76 -0.66 0.64
CA ALA A 240 -6.36 -0.92 0.35
C ALA A 240 -5.91 -0.17 -0.91
N ALA A 241 -4.75 0.46 -0.83
CA ALA A 241 -4.14 1.21 -1.92
C ALA A 241 -2.68 0.76 -2.11
N HIS A 242 -2.29 0.46 -3.35
CA HIS A 242 -0.94 0.01 -3.67
C HIS A 242 -0.39 0.80 -4.86
N ALA A 243 0.63 1.64 -4.63
CA ALA A 243 1.38 2.31 -5.69
C ALA A 243 2.49 1.40 -6.22
N LEU A 244 2.61 1.22 -7.53
CA LEU A 244 3.50 0.26 -8.17
C LEU A 244 4.43 0.92 -9.20
N ALA A 245 5.68 0.47 -9.27
CA ALA A 245 6.67 0.94 -10.24
C ALA A 245 6.52 0.25 -11.61
N LEU A 246 6.48 0.98 -12.73
CA LEU A 246 6.44 0.37 -14.08
C LEU A 246 7.81 -0.06 -14.59
N ASP A 247 8.85 0.73 -14.32
CA ASP A 247 10.19 0.54 -14.90
C ASP A 247 11.09 -0.33 -14.02
N GLU A 248 10.56 -0.98 -13.00
CA GLU A 248 11.37 -1.84 -12.14
C GLU A 248 11.54 -3.24 -12.76
N TYR A 249 12.78 -3.61 -13.07
CA TYR A 249 13.10 -4.86 -13.78
C TYR A 249 13.99 -5.82 -12.98
N ARG A 250 14.44 -5.45 -11.78
CA ARG A 250 15.28 -6.32 -10.97
C ARG A 250 14.42 -7.47 -10.44
N GLY A 251 14.80 -8.71 -10.73
CA GLY A 251 14.04 -9.91 -10.34
C GLY A 251 13.66 -9.96 -8.85
N PRO A 252 14.56 -9.62 -7.90
CA PRO A 252 14.23 -9.49 -6.47
C PRO A 252 13.12 -8.48 -6.14
N PHE A 253 12.86 -7.53 -7.03
CA PHE A 253 11.84 -6.49 -6.91
C PHE A 253 10.59 -6.80 -7.74
N THR A 254 10.33 -8.08 -8.00
CA THR A 254 9.05 -8.53 -8.54
C THR A 254 7.92 -8.08 -7.59
N PRO A 255 6.88 -7.40 -8.11
CA PRO A 255 5.82 -6.88 -7.26
C PRO A 255 4.91 -8.01 -6.76
N THR A 256 4.45 -7.87 -5.52
CA THR A 256 3.42 -8.73 -4.94
C THR A 256 2.09 -7.99 -5.00
N LEU A 257 1.22 -8.31 -5.96
CA LEU A 257 -0.10 -7.69 -6.04
C LEU A 257 -1.04 -8.23 -4.94
N TRP A 258 -2.11 -7.49 -4.71
CA TRP A 258 -3.32 -7.98 -4.05
C TRP A 258 -4.24 -8.60 -5.09
N TYR A 259 -5.04 -9.54 -4.62
CA TYR A 259 -6.08 -10.18 -5.41
C TYR A 259 -7.41 -10.09 -4.67
N HIS A 260 -8.50 -10.06 -5.40
CA HIS A 260 -9.83 -9.92 -4.84
C HIS A 260 -10.78 -10.91 -5.50
N LYS A 261 -11.38 -11.79 -4.69
CA LYS A 261 -12.31 -12.83 -5.15
C LYS A 261 -13.56 -12.27 -5.81
N GLN A 262 -14.02 -11.11 -5.35
CA GLN A 262 -15.30 -10.54 -5.75
C GLN A 262 -15.08 -9.19 -6.43
N GLN A 263 -14.61 -9.15 -7.68
CA GLN A 263 -14.55 -7.89 -8.44
C GLN A 263 -15.93 -7.21 -8.47
N ARG A 264 -16.16 -6.28 -7.55
CA ARG A 264 -17.42 -5.55 -7.37
C ARG A 264 -17.23 -4.04 -7.43
N ASP A 265 -16.02 -3.56 -7.15
CA ASP A 265 -15.75 -2.13 -7.03
C ASP A 265 -14.98 -1.61 -8.23
N HIS A 266 -15.41 -0.47 -8.77
CA HIS A 266 -14.82 0.21 -9.91
C HIS A 266 -14.58 1.69 -9.59
N GLY A 267 -13.59 2.29 -10.25
CA GLY A 267 -13.27 3.70 -10.10
C GLY A 267 -12.38 4.03 -8.90
N TRP A 268 -12.21 5.33 -8.66
CA TRP A 268 -11.29 5.89 -7.66
C TRP A 268 -11.71 5.66 -6.19
N ASN A 269 -12.95 5.21 -5.95
CA ASN A 269 -13.48 4.82 -4.64
C ASN A 269 -13.47 3.28 -4.43
N ALA A 270 -12.75 2.52 -5.27
CA ALA A 270 -12.71 1.09 -5.07
C ALA A 270 -12.06 0.71 -3.73
N ARG A 271 -12.54 -0.37 -3.09
CA ARG A 271 -11.95 -0.92 -1.86
C ARG A 271 -10.51 -1.42 -2.06
N LEU A 272 -10.15 -1.84 -3.26
CA LEU A 272 -8.77 -2.14 -3.63
C LEU A 272 -8.38 -1.30 -4.84
N ILE A 273 -7.29 -0.54 -4.75
CA ILE A 273 -6.74 0.20 -5.90
C ILE A 273 -5.26 -0.12 -5.99
N GLN A 274 -4.83 -0.67 -7.13
CA GLN A 274 -3.41 -0.91 -7.41
C GLN A 274 -3.00 -0.06 -8.61
N CYS A 275 -2.27 1.03 -8.39
CA CYS A 275 -1.99 2.02 -9.41
C CYS A 275 -0.52 2.00 -9.84
N TRP A 276 -0.28 1.90 -11.15
CA TRP A 276 1.02 1.86 -11.77
C TRP A 276 1.51 3.28 -12.12
N PHE A 277 2.72 3.60 -11.68
CA PHE A 277 3.39 4.89 -11.85
C PHE A 277 4.69 4.69 -12.67
N PRO A 278 5.17 5.73 -13.37
CA PRO A 278 6.44 5.66 -14.08
C PRO A 278 7.61 5.58 -13.09
N GLY A 279 8.73 5.00 -13.50
CA GLY A 279 9.93 4.91 -12.67
C GLY A 279 10.16 3.58 -12.00
N PHE A 280 11.31 3.52 -11.32
CA PHE A 280 11.82 2.37 -10.57
C PHE A 280 11.33 2.39 -9.13
N HIS A 281 11.59 1.31 -8.37
CA HIS A 281 11.15 1.12 -6.98
C HIS A 281 11.29 2.36 -6.07
N GLY A 282 12.45 3.05 -6.12
CA GLY A 282 12.72 4.24 -5.30
C GLY A 282 11.92 5.48 -5.69
N HIS A 283 11.48 5.60 -6.95
CA HIS A 283 10.63 6.72 -7.40
C HIS A 283 9.18 6.59 -6.94
N ILE A 284 8.79 5.43 -6.39
CA ILE A 284 7.44 5.21 -5.87
C ILE A 284 7.43 5.33 -4.36
N GLY A 285 8.38 4.68 -3.71
CA GLY A 285 8.51 4.76 -2.25
C GLY A 285 9.27 5.97 -1.74
N GLY A 286 9.91 6.74 -2.61
CA GLY A 286 10.83 7.80 -2.21
C GLY A 286 12.08 7.28 -1.51
N GLY A 287 12.91 8.21 -1.07
CA GLY A 287 14.12 7.96 -0.32
C GLY A 287 15.32 7.59 -1.20
N THR A 288 16.41 8.32 -1.00
CA THR A 288 17.74 8.05 -1.60
C THR A 288 18.72 7.83 -0.46
N VAL A 289 19.38 6.67 -0.47
CA VAL A 289 20.40 6.33 0.54
C VAL A 289 21.70 7.06 0.19
N THR A 290 22.33 7.68 1.18
CA THR A 290 23.62 8.38 1.04
C THR A 290 24.69 7.54 0.36
N GLY A 291 25.29 8.10 -0.69
CA GLY A 291 26.41 7.51 -1.43
C GLY A 291 26.14 7.35 -2.92
N ALA A 292 24.87 7.23 -3.33
CA ALA A 292 24.42 7.56 -4.68
C ALA A 292 24.05 9.05 -4.68
N ASP A 293 24.45 9.78 -5.72
CA ASP A 293 24.35 11.23 -5.85
C ASP A 293 23.13 11.86 -5.15
N VAL A 294 23.36 12.51 -4.00
CA VAL A 294 22.37 13.32 -3.27
C VAL A 294 21.87 14.54 -4.06
N ASN A 295 22.40 14.74 -5.27
CA ASN A 295 22.04 15.80 -6.23
C ASN A 295 21.15 15.29 -7.38
N LEU A 296 20.65 14.06 -7.30
CA LEU A 296 19.69 13.55 -8.26
C LEU A 296 18.31 14.19 -8.00
N ASP A 297 18.12 15.33 -8.64
CA ASP A 297 16.86 16.05 -8.86
C ASP A 297 15.89 15.15 -9.67
N GLU A 298 15.43 14.06 -9.04
CA GLU A 298 14.61 12.96 -9.60
C GLU A 298 13.19 12.94 -9.02
N THR A 299 12.90 13.80 -8.03
CA THR A 299 11.80 13.64 -7.06
C THR A 299 10.47 14.25 -7.51
N SER A 300 9.96 13.85 -8.67
CA SER A 300 8.61 14.28 -9.07
C SER A 300 7.56 13.17 -8.97
N VAL A 301 7.96 11.91 -9.10
CA VAL A 301 6.99 10.79 -9.11
C VAL A 301 6.68 10.27 -7.72
N ASP A 302 7.65 10.30 -6.81
CA ASP A 302 7.47 9.93 -5.41
C ASP A 302 6.55 10.94 -4.71
N ASP A 303 6.65 12.23 -5.05
CA ASP A 303 5.72 13.28 -4.61
C ASP A 303 4.29 13.04 -5.11
N ILE A 304 4.14 12.67 -6.39
CA ILE A 304 2.83 12.28 -6.93
C ILE A 304 2.31 11.04 -6.20
N ALA A 305 3.13 10.00 -6.00
CA ALA A 305 2.73 8.77 -5.33
C ALA A 305 2.38 8.99 -3.85
N LEU A 306 3.03 9.94 -3.17
CA LEU A 306 2.68 10.35 -1.81
C LEU A 306 1.33 11.08 -1.79
N ALA A 307 1.15 12.08 -2.66
CA ALA A 307 -0.09 12.84 -2.74
C ALA A 307 -1.29 11.96 -3.12
N TRP A 308 -1.08 11.03 -4.07
CA TRP A 308 -2.04 10.01 -4.43
C TRP A 308 -2.43 9.14 -3.22
N MET A 309 -1.46 8.69 -2.42
CA MET A 309 -1.73 7.88 -1.22
C MET A 309 -2.52 8.66 -0.17
N VAL A 310 -2.15 9.93 0.07
CA VAL A 310 -2.90 10.84 0.96
C VAL A 310 -4.36 10.94 0.52
N ASP A 311 -4.61 11.09 -0.78
CA ASP A 311 -5.96 11.13 -1.34
C ASP A 311 -6.68 9.78 -1.22
N GLN A 312 -5.97 8.65 -1.29
CA GLN A 312 -6.57 7.32 -1.08
C GLN A 312 -7.05 7.07 0.34
N VAL A 313 -6.33 7.58 1.34
CA VAL A 313 -6.71 7.50 2.76
C VAL A 313 -8.05 8.22 2.98
N GLY A 314 -8.21 9.40 2.37
CA GLY A 314 -9.42 10.19 2.45
C GLY A 314 -9.69 10.73 3.86
N HIS A 315 -10.95 10.69 4.28
CA HIS A 315 -11.39 11.19 5.59
C HIS A 315 -10.93 10.34 6.79
N ARG A 316 -10.22 9.22 6.55
CA ARG A 316 -9.79 8.28 7.61
C ARG A 316 -8.69 8.84 8.49
N LEU A 317 -7.91 9.81 7.99
CA LEU A 317 -6.90 10.53 8.77
C LEU A 317 -7.12 12.03 8.67
N THR A 318 -6.80 12.72 9.76
CA THR A 318 -6.64 14.17 9.78
C THR A 318 -5.18 14.51 9.51
N TRP A 319 -4.96 15.39 8.53
CA TRP A 319 -3.64 15.83 8.11
C TRP A 319 -3.29 17.16 8.79
N ASP A 320 -2.02 17.36 9.11
CA ASP A 320 -1.53 18.65 9.58
C ASP A 320 -1.51 19.64 8.42
N ALA A 321 -2.37 20.66 8.49
CA ALA A 321 -2.53 21.62 7.41
C ALA A 321 -1.22 22.38 7.13
N VAL A 322 -0.41 22.69 8.15
CA VAL A 322 0.85 23.42 7.98
C VAL A 322 1.86 22.55 7.25
N GLU A 323 1.98 21.28 7.61
CA GLU A 323 2.90 20.35 6.94
C GLU A 323 2.43 20.00 5.51
N ILE A 324 1.12 19.93 5.26
CA ILE A 324 0.57 19.81 3.90
C ILE A 324 0.92 21.02 3.05
N GLU A 325 0.71 22.24 3.56
CA GLU A 325 1.09 23.47 2.84
C GLU A 325 2.60 23.55 2.61
N ARG A 326 3.42 23.16 3.61
CA ARG A 326 4.88 23.10 3.45
C ARG A 326 5.28 22.13 2.35
N PHE A 327 4.67 20.95 2.30
CA PHE A 327 4.91 19.98 1.24
C PHE A 327 4.58 20.59 -0.14
N VAL A 328 3.41 21.20 -0.31
CA VAL A 328 3.01 21.81 -1.59
C VAL A 328 3.92 22.97 -1.99
N LEU A 329 4.29 23.84 -1.07
CA LEU A 329 5.23 24.94 -1.33
C LEU A 329 6.61 24.42 -1.73
N SER A 330 7.09 23.36 -1.07
CA SER A 330 8.37 22.74 -1.42
C SER A 330 8.34 22.13 -2.81
N TYR A 331 7.23 21.50 -3.19
CA TYR A 331 7.00 20.94 -4.52
C TYR A 331 7.02 22.01 -5.61
N GLN A 332 6.34 23.13 -5.40
CA GLN A 332 6.26 24.23 -6.36
C GLN A 332 7.60 24.93 -6.63
N GLN A 333 8.57 24.76 -5.74
CA GLN A 333 9.92 25.30 -5.88
C GLN A 333 10.88 24.34 -6.58
N GLN A 334 10.45 23.10 -6.85
CA GLN A 334 11.26 22.13 -7.56
C GLN A 334 11.48 22.53 -9.01
N LYS A 335 12.59 22.06 -9.57
CA LYS A 335 12.94 22.30 -10.97
C LYS A 335 11.99 21.60 -11.92
N TYR A 336 11.57 20.38 -11.58
CA TYR A 336 10.71 19.55 -12.42
C TYR A 336 9.33 19.47 -11.80
N ILE A 337 8.29 19.70 -12.61
CA ILE A 337 6.91 19.59 -12.15
C ILE A 337 6.28 18.32 -12.72
N TRP A 338 5.44 17.66 -11.93
CA TRP A 338 4.51 16.61 -12.32
C TRP A 338 5.04 15.55 -13.30
N ALA A 339 5.87 14.61 -12.81
CA ALA A 339 6.50 13.55 -13.59
C ALA A 339 7.47 14.03 -14.70
N GLU A 340 8.03 15.24 -14.59
CA GLU A 340 9.15 15.73 -15.42
C GLU A 340 10.53 15.31 -14.95
N GLY A 341 10.66 14.89 -13.69
CA GLY A 341 11.93 14.51 -13.09
C GLY A 341 12.60 13.37 -13.87
N ASN A 342 13.94 13.32 -13.78
CA ASN A 342 14.68 12.19 -14.32
C ASN A 342 14.30 10.90 -13.59
N LEU A 343 14.35 9.77 -14.29
CA LEU A 343 14.14 8.45 -13.71
C LEU A 343 15.42 7.65 -13.85
N GLU A 344 16.20 7.48 -12.78
CA GLU A 344 17.42 6.69 -12.84
C GLU A 344 17.31 5.39 -12.03
N ASP A 345 17.76 4.30 -12.63
CA ASP A 345 17.95 3.07 -11.88
C ASP A 345 19.16 3.20 -10.96
N SER A 346 18.90 3.53 -9.70
CA SER A 346 19.92 3.78 -8.68
C SER A 346 20.68 2.53 -8.22
N ALA A 347 20.32 1.31 -8.67
CA ALA A 347 20.94 0.10 -8.13
C ALA A 347 21.02 -1.15 -9.04
N SER A 348 20.65 -1.12 -10.33
CA SER A 348 20.73 -2.33 -11.18
C SER A 348 22.13 -2.93 -11.34
N ILE A 349 23.21 -2.14 -11.22
CA ILE A 349 24.59 -2.67 -11.25
C ILE A 349 24.84 -3.70 -10.14
N ALA A 350 24.21 -3.54 -8.97
CA ALA A 350 24.41 -4.44 -7.83
C ALA A 350 23.71 -5.80 -7.97
N TYR A 351 22.77 -5.95 -8.92
CA TYR A 351 21.91 -7.13 -9.08
C TYR A 351 22.08 -7.84 -10.44
N TYR A 352 23.11 -7.46 -11.21
CA TYR A 352 23.40 -7.98 -12.55
C TYR A 352 23.74 -9.50 -12.62
N PRO A 353 24.45 -10.12 -11.65
CA PRO A 353 24.71 -11.56 -11.71
C PRO A 353 23.42 -12.38 -11.61
N SER A 354 23.22 -13.36 -12.50
CA SER A 354 22.04 -14.25 -12.54
C SER A 354 21.78 -15.01 -11.22
N VAL A 355 22.79 -15.14 -10.36
CA VAL A 355 22.67 -15.67 -8.99
C VAL A 355 21.84 -14.80 -8.04
N MET A 356 21.46 -13.58 -8.43
CA MET A 356 20.65 -12.63 -7.65
C MET A 356 19.23 -12.44 -8.23
N GLY A 357 18.65 -13.47 -8.85
CA GLY A 357 17.26 -13.46 -9.34
C GLY A 357 17.04 -12.85 -10.73
N GLY A 358 18.09 -12.35 -11.39
CA GLY A 358 18.07 -11.91 -12.78
C GLY A 358 17.14 -10.73 -13.07
N TRP A 359 16.68 -10.63 -14.32
CA TRP A 359 15.79 -9.57 -14.81
C TRP A 359 14.38 -10.14 -15.01
N LYS A 360 13.38 -9.43 -14.51
CA LYS A 360 11.98 -9.79 -14.68
C LYS A 360 11.14 -8.57 -15.01
N GLU A 361 10.58 -8.58 -16.21
CA GLU A 361 9.65 -7.56 -16.68
C GLU A 361 8.37 -7.59 -15.84
N ARG A 362 7.88 -6.41 -15.46
CA ARG A 362 6.56 -6.24 -14.86
C ARG A 362 5.49 -6.31 -15.93
N THR A 363 4.37 -6.91 -15.58
CA THR A 363 3.32 -7.27 -16.54
C THR A 363 1.95 -6.82 -16.04
N PRO A 364 1.68 -5.50 -16.01
CA PRO A 364 0.38 -4.95 -15.62
C PRO A 364 -0.78 -5.70 -16.28
N GLY A 365 -1.81 -6.03 -15.50
CA GLY A 365 -3.01 -6.73 -15.96
C GLY A 365 -2.81 -8.20 -16.36
N ARG A 366 -1.61 -8.77 -16.17
CA ARG A 366 -1.29 -10.18 -16.46
C ARG A 366 -0.88 -10.97 -15.22
N TYR A 367 -1.00 -10.38 -14.03
CA TYR A 367 -0.80 -11.07 -12.76
C TYR A 367 -2.06 -11.87 -12.44
N ASN A 368 -1.97 -13.19 -12.58
CA ASN A 368 -3.11 -14.09 -12.46
C ASN A 368 -2.96 -15.00 -11.24
N HIS A 369 -4.04 -15.11 -10.46
CA HIS A 369 -4.19 -16.13 -9.42
C HIS A 369 -5.42 -16.98 -9.76
N GLU A 370 -5.21 -18.26 -10.07
CA GLU A 370 -6.29 -19.15 -10.50
C GLU A 370 -7.24 -19.47 -9.34
N LYS A 371 -8.55 -19.41 -9.62
CA LYS A 371 -9.57 -19.85 -8.66
C LYS A 371 -9.52 -21.36 -8.48
N THR A 372 -9.83 -21.81 -7.27
CA THR A 372 -10.12 -23.23 -7.04
C THR A 372 -11.41 -23.64 -7.78
N GLU A 373 -11.58 -24.93 -8.05
CA GLU A 373 -12.80 -25.46 -8.69
C GLU A 373 -14.08 -25.14 -7.90
N ALA A 374 -13.99 -24.98 -6.58
CA ALA A 374 -15.09 -24.52 -5.75
C ALA A 374 -15.42 -23.04 -5.99
N GLU A 375 -14.40 -22.19 -6.07
CA GLU A 375 -14.55 -20.75 -6.34
C GLU A 375 -15.05 -20.48 -7.76
N LYS A 376 -14.63 -21.27 -8.77
CA LYS A 376 -15.13 -21.18 -10.15
C LYS A 376 -16.63 -21.44 -10.28
N LYS A 377 -17.23 -22.15 -9.31
CA LYS A 377 -18.70 -22.40 -9.25
C LYS A 377 -19.49 -21.22 -8.69
N ILE A 378 -18.83 -20.25 -8.05
CA ILE A 378 -19.51 -19.05 -7.53
C ILE A 378 -20.11 -18.25 -8.69
N ARG A 379 -21.34 -17.76 -8.46
CA ARG A 379 -22.08 -16.89 -9.39
C ARG A 379 -22.42 -15.60 -8.68
N ILE A 380 -22.19 -14.45 -9.31
CA ILE A 380 -22.60 -13.14 -8.80
C ILE A 380 -23.78 -12.69 -9.67
N HIS A 381 -24.95 -12.47 -9.06
CA HIS A 381 -26.20 -12.17 -9.79
C HIS A 381 -26.52 -13.15 -10.92
N GLY A 382 -26.20 -14.43 -10.73
CA GLY A 382 -26.43 -15.48 -11.73
C GLY A 382 -25.35 -15.59 -12.83
N VAL A 383 -24.37 -14.69 -12.86
CA VAL A 383 -23.31 -14.68 -13.88
C VAL A 383 -22.05 -15.42 -13.37
N PRO A 384 -21.43 -16.29 -14.20
CA PRO A 384 -20.11 -16.86 -13.91
C PRO A 384 -19.06 -15.78 -13.65
N THR A 385 -18.31 -15.92 -12.57
CA THR A 385 -17.13 -15.07 -12.34
C THR A 385 -15.95 -15.57 -13.18
N SER A 386 -14.99 -14.69 -13.51
CA SER A 386 -13.77 -15.08 -14.25
C SER A 386 -13.01 -16.23 -13.57
N GLU A 387 -12.18 -16.94 -14.31
CA GLU A 387 -11.37 -18.06 -13.77
C GLU A 387 -10.25 -17.62 -12.83
N PHE A 388 -9.91 -16.32 -12.84
CA PHE A 388 -8.84 -15.73 -12.04
C PHE A 388 -9.40 -14.76 -11.00
N TRP A 389 -8.66 -14.54 -9.91
CA TRP A 389 -8.96 -13.43 -9.01
C TRP A 389 -8.59 -12.10 -9.66
N GLY A 390 -9.35 -11.05 -9.33
CA GLY A 390 -9.10 -9.72 -9.90
C GLY A 390 -8.07 -8.95 -9.10
N THR A 391 -7.24 -8.16 -9.77
CA THR A 391 -6.24 -7.28 -9.14
C THR A 391 -6.74 -5.83 -8.99
N ASN A 392 -7.69 -5.39 -9.83
CA ASN A 392 -8.15 -3.99 -9.88
C ASN A 392 -7.00 -2.98 -10.07
N GLU A 393 -6.23 -3.24 -11.12
CA GLU A 393 -5.10 -2.41 -11.52
C GLU A 393 -5.53 -1.17 -12.32
N PHE A 394 -4.78 -0.09 -12.15
CA PHE A 394 -4.93 1.17 -12.87
C PHE A 394 -3.57 1.69 -13.34
N ILE A 395 -3.53 2.40 -14.46
CA ILE A 395 -2.34 3.16 -14.89
C ILE A 395 -2.53 4.62 -14.50
N HIS A 396 -1.55 5.24 -13.85
CA HIS A 396 -1.65 6.66 -13.49
C HIS A 396 -1.54 7.57 -14.72
N PRO A 397 -2.32 8.67 -14.85
CA PRO A 397 -2.25 9.58 -15.99
C PRO A 397 -0.87 10.27 -16.18
N CYS A 398 -0.07 10.33 -15.11
CA CYS A 398 1.31 10.82 -15.23
C CYS A 398 2.20 9.92 -16.12
N VAL A 399 1.81 8.65 -16.35
CA VAL A 399 2.44 7.77 -17.34
C VAL A 399 2.19 8.29 -18.75
N ARG A 400 0.93 8.63 -19.07
CA ARG A 400 0.54 9.21 -20.36
C ARG A 400 1.25 10.54 -20.62
N TYR A 401 1.33 11.38 -19.59
CA TYR A 401 2.15 12.60 -19.62
C TYR A 401 3.59 12.31 -19.96
N ARG A 402 4.15 11.29 -19.31
CA ARG A 402 5.55 10.94 -19.52
C ARG A 402 5.83 10.39 -20.91
N MET A 403 4.85 9.72 -21.52
CA MET A 403 4.92 9.25 -22.91
C MET A 403 4.65 10.35 -23.95
N GLY A 404 4.39 11.60 -23.53
CA GLY A 404 4.06 12.71 -24.43
C GLY A 404 2.65 12.63 -25.05
N LEU A 405 1.76 11.84 -24.44
CA LEU A 405 0.40 11.56 -24.91
C LEU A 405 -0.69 12.36 -24.15
N LEU A 406 -0.27 13.21 -23.22
CA LEU A 406 -1.09 14.19 -22.47
C LEU A 406 -0.39 15.54 -22.62
N ASN A 407 -1.14 16.62 -22.84
CA ASN A 407 -0.62 17.88 -23.36
C ASN A 407 0.63 18.36 -22.59
N CYS A 408 1.80 18.18 -23.21
CA CYS A 408 3.07 18.65 -22.70
C CYS A 408 3.48 19.86 -23.55
N LYS A 409 3.44 21.05 -22.97
CA LYS A 409 3.69 22.29 -23.71
C LYS A 409 5.15 22.46 -24.14
N LYS A 410 6.09 21.69 -23.57
CA LYS A 410 7.53 21.74 -23.88
C LYS A 410 8.20 20.35 -23.86
N PRO A 411 7.92 19.48 -24.84
CA PRO A 411 8.48 18.12 -24.90
C PRO A 411 10.02 18.06 -24.89
N GLU A 412 10.68 19.13 -25.32
CA GLU A 412 12.14 19.30 -25.38
C GLU A 412 12.80 19.56 -24.01
N ASP A 413 12.06 20.10 -23.04
CA ASP A 413 12.54 20.34 -21.67
C ASP A 413 12.32 19.13 -20.76
N LEU A 414 11.69 18.08 -21.29
CA LEU A 414 11.40 16.85 -20.59
C LEU A 414 12.70 16.06 -20.34
N GLY A 415 12.92 15.62 -19.09
CA GLY A 415 14.11 14.90 -18.65
C GLY A 415 14.35 13.54 -19.34
N TYR A 416 15.03 12.61 -18.69
CA TYR A 416 15.27 11.28 -19.25
C TYR A 416 14.96 10.15 -18.28
N THR A 417 14.91 8.94 -18.82
CA THR A 417 14.90 7.69 -18.07
C THR A 417 16.20 6.95 -18.35
N LYS A 418 16.98 6.62 -17.34
CA LYS A 418 18.25 5.92 -17.45
C LYS A 418 18.16 4.62 -16.68
N GLY A 419 18.07 3.53 -17.43
CA GLY A 419 18.23 2.19 -16.89
C GLY A 419 19.61 1.64 -17.24
N TYR A 420 19.77 0.34 -17.02
CA TYR A 420 20.98 -0.40 -17.42
C TYR A 420 21.27 -0.30 -18.92
N PHE A 421 20.24 -0.36 -19.77
CA PHE A 421 20.37 -0.36 -21.23
C PHE A 421 20.65 1.04 -21.83
N GLY A 422 20.80 2.06 -21.00
CA GLY A 422 21.16 3.41 -21.42
C GLY A 422 20.12 4.46 -21.06
N LYS A 423 20.33 5.67 -21.59
CA LYS A 423 19.45 6.83 -21.40
C LYS A 423 18.43 6.90 -22.53
N THR A 424 17.16 7.01 -22.16
CA THR A 424 16.02 7.23 -23.04
C THR A 424 15.44 8.62 -22.73
N PRO A 425 15.43 9.57 -23.67
CA PRO A 425 14.77 10.87 -23.47
C PRO A 425 13.29 10.70 -23.11
N LYS A 426 12.70 11.59 -22.31
CA LYS A 426 11.29 11.49 -21.91
C LYS A 426 10.33 11.55 -23.10
N LYS A 427 10.64 12.30 -24.17
CA LYS A 427 9.89 12.25 -25.45
C LYS A 427 9.84 10.86 -26.12
N GLU A 428 10.77 9.98 -25.79
CA GLU A 428 10.87 8.61 -26.30
C GLU A 428 10.52 7.59 -25.20
N TYR A 429 10.10 8.05 -24.03
CA TYR A 429 9.79 7.19 -22.91
C TYR A 429 8.59 6.30 -23.26
N LYS A 430 8.86 5.00 -23.29
CA LYS A 430 7.86 3.95 -23.41
C LYS A 430 8.25 2.84 -22.43
N PRO A 431 7.57 2.71 -21.28
CA PRO A 431 7.88 1.67 -20.31
C PRO A 431 7.85 0.31 -21.01
N TRP A 432 8.84 -0.54 -20.72
CA TRP A 432 8.90 -1.86 -21.35
C TRP A 432 7.66 -2.68 -20.99
N ALA A 433 7.17 -2.56 -19.75
CA ALA A 433 5.94 -3.16 -19.25
C ALA A 433 4.68 -2.78 -20.07
N LEU A 434 4.71 -1.65 -20.77
CA LEU A 434 3.61 -1.14 -21.60
C LEU A 434 3.94 -1.18 -23.11
N LYS A 435 5.01 -1.88 -23.53
CA LYS A 435 5.50 -1.80 -24.92
C LYS A 435 4.48 -2.27 -25.95
N THR A 436 3.62 -3.22 -25.57
CA THR A 436 2.55 -3.83 -26.38
C THR A 436 1.20 -3.20 -26.11
N PHE A 437 1.13 -2.16 -25.28
CA PHE A 437 -0.11 -1.45 -24.98
C PHE A 437 -0.28 -0.28 -25.93
N GLU A 438 -1.53 -0.09 -26.34
CA GLU A 438 -2.03 1.07 -27.05
C GLU A 438 -3.06 1.77 -26.16
N LEU A 439 -3.09 3.10 -26.25
CA LEU A 439 -4.15 3.90 -25.65
C LEU A 439 -5.00 4.44 -26.80
N PRO A 440 -6.05 3.71 -27.22
CA PRO A 440 -6.88 4.15 -28.33
C PRO A 440 -7.57 5.48 -27.99
N ALA A 441 -7.81 6.30 -29.02
CA ALA A 441 -8.68 7.45 -28.88
C ALA A 441 -10.04 6.99 -28.34
N ARG A 442 -10.56 7.71 -27.34
CA ARG A 442 -11.84 7.40 -26.69
C ARG A 442 -12.93 7.22 -27.76
N GLN A 443 -13.52 6.02 -27.81
CA GLN A 443 -14.40 5.63 -28.91
C GLN A 443 -15.85 6.09 -28.67
N ALA A 444 -16.25 6.34 -27.41
CA ALA A 444 -17.60 6.81 -27.08
C ALA A 444 -17.65 7.89 -25.98
N LYS A 445 -18.71 8.71 -26.04
CA LYS A 445 -19.05 9.68 -24.98
C LYS A 445 -19.36 8.99 -23.65
N ASP A 446 -19.76 7.71 -23.70
CA ASP A 446 -20.14 6.89 -22.54
C ASP A 446 -18.97 6.10 -21.92
N ASP A 447 -17.75 6.18 -22.47
CA ASP A 447 -16.58 5.51 -21.88
C ASP A 447 -16.17 6.24 -20.59
N PHE A 448 -16.51 5.69 -19.41
CA PHE A 448 -16.21 6.33 -18.13
C PHE A 448 -14.70 6.46 -17.85
N TYR A 449 -13.85 5.65 -18.49
CA TYR A 449 -12.41 5.58 -18.24
C TYR A 449 -11.62 5.54 -19.55
N TRP A 450 -10.42 6.12 -19.56
CA TRP A 450 -9.41 5.75 -20.55
C TRP A 450 -8.94 4.32 -20.30
N GLU A 451 -8.69 3.57 -21.38
CA GLU A 451 -8.34 2.15 -21.28
C GLU A 451 -7.09 1.82 -22.09
N TRP A 452 -6.07 1.36 -21.40
CA TRP A 452 -4.84 0.83 -21.97
C TRP A 452 -5.09 -0.60 -22.43
N ARG A 453 -4.91 -0.86 -23.72
CA ARG A 453 -5.23 -2.16 -24.33
C ARG A 453 -3.98 -2.78 -24.93
N SER A 454 -3.69 -4.02 -24.57
CA SER A 454 -2.66 -4.82 -25.21
C SER A 454 -3.30 -6.02 -25.88
N ARG A 455 -3.02 -6.20 -27.17
CA ARG A 455 -3.37 -7.42 -27.91
C ARG A 455 -2.12 -8.27 -28.06
N ASP A 456 -2.21 -9.52 -27.61
CA ASP A 456 -1.09 -10.47 -27.68
C ASP A 456 -1.66 -11.85 -28.00
N GLU A 457 -1.31 -12.39 -29.17
CA GLU A 457 -1.83 -13.68 -29.65
C GLU A 457 -1.46 -14.85 -28.73
N VAL A 458 -0.38 -14.73 -27.96
CA VAL A 458 0.15 -15.79 -27.11
C VAL A 458 -0.28 -15.61 -25.66
N LYS A 459 -0.27 -14.37 -25.15
CA LYS A 459 -0.56 -14.05 -23.75
C LYS A 459 -2.00 -13.61 -23.51
N GLY A 460 -2.79 -13.46 -24.56
CA GLY A 460 -4.17 -12.97 -24.51
C GLY A 460 -4.26 -11.44 -24.41
N ASP A 461 -5.45 -10.94 -24.70
CA ASP A 461 -5.76 -9.52 -24.63
C ASP A 461 -5.85 -9.04 -23.18
N VAL A 462 -5.37 -7.82 -22.92
CA VAL A 462 -5.41 -7.19 -21.60
C VAL A 462 -5.94 -5.78 -21.73
N VAL A 463 -6.81 -5.40 -20.79
CA VAL A 463 -7.34 -4.04 -20.65
C VAL A 463 -7.10 -3.57 -19.23
N ILE A 464 -6.49 -2.40 -19.08
CA ILE A 464 -6.24 -1.73 -17.79
C ILE A 464 -6.78 -0.32 -17.88
N ARG A 465 -7.52 0.12 -16.86
CA ARG A 465 -8.08 1.47 -16.84
C ARG A 465 -7.02 2.48 -16.44
N GLU A 466 -7.12 3.69 -16.98
CA GLU A 466 -6.39 4.83 -16.42
C GLU A 466 -7.06 5.25 -15.10
N TYR A 467 -6.24 5.58 -14.11
CA TYR A 467 -6.71 6.12 -12.84
C TYR A 467 -7.29 7.53 -13.05
N GLN A 468 -8.45 7.79 -12.46
CA GLN A 468 -9.06 9.11 -12.49
C GLN A 468 -8.68 9.87 -11.22
N ILE A 469 -7.96 10.97 -11.39
CA ILE A 469 -7.75 11.93 -10.31
C ILE A 469 -9.14 12.45 -9.90
N PRO A 470 -9.56 12.30 -8.62
CA PRO A 470 -10.89 12.69 -8.20
C PRO A 470 -11.21 14.16 -8.54
N PRO A 471 -12.47 14.52 -8.81
CA PRO A 471 -12.86 15.91 -9.10
C PRO A 471 -12.89 16.76 -7.82
N THR A 472 -12.94 18.09 -7.97
CA THR A 472 -12.96 19.03 -6.82
C THR A 472 -14.13 18.83 -5.87
N TRP A 473 -15.33 18.48 -6.37
CA TRP A 473 -16.47 18.22 -5.50
C TRP A 473 -16.29 16.95 -4.65
N ALA A 474 -15.47 15.98 -5.10
CA ALA A 474 -15.19 14.76 -4.34
C ALA A 474 -14.21 14.99 -3.16
N GLN A 475 -13.51 16.13 -3.16
CA GLN A 475 -12.58 16.52 -2.10
C GLN A 475 -13.28 16.71 -0.74
N ASN A 476 -14.58 16.98 -0.75
CA ASN A 476 -15.34 17.17 0.50
C ASN A 476 -15.83 15.84 1.12
N TYR A 477 -15.71 14.71 0.40
CA TYR A 477 -16.33 13.45 0.82
C TYR A 477 -15.32 12.33 1.08
N HIS A 478 -14.27 12.23 0.25
CA HIS A 478 -13.43 11.02 0.24
C HIS A 478 -11.93 11.22 -0.05
N CYS A 479 -11.44 12.42 -0.37
CA CYS A 479 -10.02 12.67 -0.67
C CYS A 479 -9.61 14.09 -0.22
N LEU A 480 -8.35 14.32 0.14
CA LEU A 480 -7.88 15.67 0.51
C LEU A 480 -7.73 16.58 -0.72
N GLY A 481 -7.65 15.98 -1.91
CA GLY A 481 -7.38 16.67 -3.16
C GLY A 481 -5.93 17.11 -3.28
N LEU A 482 -5.02 16.51 -2.51
CA LEU A 482 -3.61 16.89 -2.50
C LEU A 482 -2.97 16.65 -3.86
N GLU A 483 -3.33 15.56 -4.54
CA GLU A 483 -2.78 15.22 -5.84
C GLU A 483 -3.09 16.30 -6.88
N ARG A 484 -4.35 16.79 -6.91
CA ARG A 484 -4.77 17.88 -7.82
C ARG A 484 -3.96 19.16 -7.62
N ARG A 485 -3.48 19.43 -6.41
CA ARG A 485 -2.65 20.61 -6.11
C ARG A 485 -1.26 20.53 -6.72
N LEU A 486 -0.82 19.33 -7.10
CA LEU A 486 0.46 19.10 -7.77
C LEU A 486 0.34 19.09 -9.30
N VAL A 487 -0.87 18.90 -9.84
CA VAL A 487 -1.11 18.81 -11.29
C VAL A 487 -1.08 20.21 -11.93
N PRO A 488 -0.29 20.44 -12.99
CA PRO A 488 -0.33 21.68 -13.74
C PRO A 488 -1.73 22.00 -14.28
N PRO A 489 -2.22 23.25 -14.21
CA PRO A 489 -3.60 23.59 -14.57
C PRO A 489 -4.03 23.16 -15.98
N GLU A 490 -3.14 23.27 -16.96
CA GLU A 490 -3.39 22.84 -18.34
C GLU A 490 -3.61 21.33 -18.49
N ILE A 491 -2.89 20.54 -17.70
CA ILE A 491 -2.99 19.08 -17.68
C ILE A 491 -4.27 18.70 -16.96
N MET A 492 -4.54 19.33 -15.82
CA MET A 492 -5.76 19.08 -15.05
C MET A 492 -7.00 19.39 -15.88
N LYS A 493 -6.97 20.45 -16.70
CA LYS A 493 -8.05 20.77 -17.63
C LYS A 493 -8.32 19.64 -18.63
N GLU A 494 -7.29 19.10 -19.27
CA GLU A 494 -7.46 17.98 -20.21
C GLU A 494 -7.96 16.71 -19.49
N LEU A 495 -7.46 16.43 -18.30
CA LEU A 495 -7.91 15.30 -17.49
C LEU A 495 -9.38 15.42 -17.08
N ASP A 496 -9.84 16.61 -16.66
CA ASP A 496 -11.24 16.84 -16.32
C ASP A 496 -12.16 16.82 -17.55
N GLU A 497 -11.72 17.31 -18.71
CA GLU A 497 -12.45 17.16 -19.99
C GLU A 497 -12.51 15.68 -20.42
N GLY A 498 -11.46 14.93 -20.14
CA GLY A 498 -11.33 13.50 -20.46
C GLY A 498 -12.03 12.56 -19.48
N ASN A 499 -12.30 12.99 -18.24
CA ASN A 499 -12.95 12.20 -17.21
C ASN A 499 -14.47 12.41 -17.23
N ASN A 500 -15.22 11.39 -17.62
CA ASN A 500 -16.66 11.39 -17.42
C ASN A 500 -16.94 10.75 -16.05
N TYR A 501 -17.01 11.56 -14.99
CA TYR A 501 -17.21 11.09 -13.61
C TYR A 501 -18.60 10.44 -13.38
N GLY A 502 -19.44 10.35 -14.42
CA GLY A 502 -20.80 9.81 -14.37
C GLY A 502 -21.77 10.69 -13.59
N GLU A 503 -23.06 10.34 -13.56
CA GLU A 503 -24.08 10.98 -12.71
C GLU A 503 -23.86 10.75 -11.19
N ALA A 504 -22.64 10.37 -10.78
CA ALA A 504 -22.17 10.56 -9.42
C ALA A 504 -21.92 12.06 -9.21
N GLY A 505 -22.98 12.87 -9.22
CA GLY A 505 -22.95 14.15 -8.53
C GLY A 505 -22.68 13.93 -7.03
N PRO A 506 -22.48 15.00 -6.24
CA PRO A 506 -22.40 14.84 -4.79
C PRO A 506 -23.59 14.00 -4.33
N ILE A 507 -23.32 12.84 -3.73
CA ILE A 507 -24.34 12.11 -2.99
C ILE A 507 -24.73 13.06 -1.86
N GLN A 508 -25.92 13.65 -1.98
CA GLN A 508 -26.48 14.58 -1.00
C GLN A 508 -26.57 13.94 0.38
#